data_AF-A0A2I4C554-F1
#
_entry.id   AF-A0A2I4C554-F1
#
_cell.length_a   1.000
_cell.length_b   1.000
_cell.length_c   1.000
_cell.angle_alpha   90.00
_cell.angle_beta   90.00
_cell.angle_gamma   90.00
#
_symmetry.space_group_name_H-M   'P 1'
#
loop_
_entity.id
_entity.type
_entity.pdbx_description
1 polymer ?
#
loop_
_entity_poly.entity_id
_entity_poly.type
_entity_poly.pdbx_seq_one_letter_code
_entity_poly.pdbx_strand_id
1 'polypeptide(L)'
;MVLDHLIGNKRPVKDLSPAVMGGLPMPMKSDEQKMIERGMESCAFKSLLACVGGFVLGGAFGVFTAGIDTNVGFDPKDPLRTPTAREVLKDMGQRGMSYAKNFAIVGAMFSCTECIIESLV
;
A
#
# COMPACT_ATOMS: atom_id res chain seq x y z
N MET A 1 43.70 -29.96 6.17
CA MET A 1 43.05 -30.28 7.46
C MET A 1 42.43 -29.06 8.16
N VAL A 2 42.98 -27.84 8.08
CA VAL A 2 42.37 -26.66 8.75
C VAL A 2 41.13 -26.11 8.03
N LEU A 3 41.09 -26.19 6.69
CA LEU A 3 39.98 -25.67 5.87
C LEU A 3 38.63 -26.35 6.17
N ASP A 4 38.64 -27.66 6.46
CA ASP A 4 37.43 -28.44 6.80
C ASP A 4 36.79 -28.07 8.13
N HIS A 5 37.55 -27.44 9.03
CA HIS A 5 37.02 -26.98 10.32
C HIS A 5 36.49 -25.54 10.23
N LEU A 6 36.93 -24.77 9.23
CA LEU A 6 36.50 -23.38 9.00
C LEU A 6 35.33 -23.28 8.01
N ILE A 7 35.28 -24.12 6.98
CA ILE A 7 34.29 -24.09 5.88
C ILE A 7 33.65 -25.47 5.62
N GLY A 8 34.23 -26.55 6.14
CA GLY A 8 33.74 -27.91 5.91
C GLY A 8 32.68 -28.41 6.90
N ASN A 9 32.21 -29.63 6.67
CA ASN A 9 31.15 -30.30 7.45
C ASN A 9 31.50 -30.54 8.93
N LYS A 10 32.75 -30.31 9.35
CA LYS A 10 33.18 -30.41 10.75
C LYS A 10 33.17 -29.06 11.48
N ARG A 11 32.61 -28.01 10.88
CA ARG A 11 32.52 -26.68 11.49
C ARG A 11 31.60 -26.72 12.71
N PRO A 12 32.08 -26.32 13.91
CA PRO A 12 31.21 -26.16 15.07
C PRO A 12 30.25 -24.99 14.85
N VAL A 13 28.96 -25.18 15.16
CA VAL A 13 27.96 -24.09 15.11
C VAL A 13 28.36 -23.08 16.19
N LYS A 14 28.71 -21.88 15.76
CA LYS A 14 29.09 -20.79 16.65
C LYS A 14 28.00 -19.73 16.56
N ASP A 15 27.31 -19.49 17.68
CA ASP A 15 26.30 -18.43 17.78
C ASP A 15 26.99 -17.08 17.64
N LEU A 16 26.97 -16.59 16.41
CA LEU A 16 27.62 -15.37 16.02
C LEU A 16 26.73 -14.21 16.46
N SER A 17 27.01 -13.70 17.66
CA SER A 17 26.33 -12.51 18.17
C SER A 17 26.52 -11.35 17.18
N PRO A 18 25.44 -10.79 16.61
CA PRO A 18 25.49 -9.69 15.63
C PRO A 18 26.23 -8.46 16.17
N ALA A 19 26.29 -8.31 17.49
CA ALA A 19 26.99 -7.24 18.18
C ALA A 19 28.52 -7.30 18.03
N VAL A 20 29.09 -8.45 17.68
CA VAL A 20 30.56 -8.64 17.55
C VAL A 20 31.03 -8.49 16.10
N MET A 21 30.13 -8.62 15.11
CA MET A 21 30.47 -8.60 13.68
C MET A 21 30.31 -7.21 13.03
N GLY A 22 29.53 -6.30 13.63
CA GLY A 22 29.33 -4.94 13.13
C GLY A 22 30.23 -3.91 13.80
N GLY A 23 30.84 -3.00 13.03
CA GLY A 23 31.64 -1.88 13.54
C GLY A 23 30.83 -0.76 14.23
N LEU A 24 29.50 -0.90 14.30
CA LEU A 24 28.58 0.01 14.96
C LEU A 24 27.71 -0.78 15.94
N PRO A 25 27.56 -0.36 17.20
CA PRO A 25 26.65 -0.98 18.15
C PRO A 25 25.21 -0.71 17.69
N MET A 26 24.64 -1.63 16.91
CA MET A 26 23.21 -1.59 16.63
C MET A 26 22.46 -2.05 17.88
N PRO A 27 21.49 -1.26 18.40
CA PRO A 27 20.65 -1.73 19.50
C PRO A 27 19.97 -3.02 19.07
N MET A 28 20.03 -4.07 19.91
CA MET A 28 19.28 -5.31 19.68
C MET A 28 17.79 -4.97 19.63
N LYS A 29 17.25 -4.79 18.43
CA LYS A 29 15.80 -4.72 18.22
C LYS A 29 15.20 -6.05 18.66
N SER A 30 14.08 -6.01 19.38
CA SER A 30 13.36 -7.23 19.76
C SER A 30 12.97 -8.01 18.51
N ASP A 31 12.85 -9.33 18.62
CA ASP A 31 12.44 -10.17 17.47
C ASP A 31 11.10 -9.69 16.88
N GLU A 32 10.22 -9.14 17.72
CA GLU A 32 8.96 -8.51 17.30
C GLU A 32 9.17 -7.29 16.40
N GLN A 33 10.08 -6.38 16.77
CA GLN A 33 10.40 -5.21 15.94
C GLN A 33 11.03 -5.62 14.61
N LYS A 34 11.83 -6.69 14.63
CA LYS A 34 12.49 -7.23 13.43
C LYS A 34 11.49 -7.84 12.45
N MET A 35 10.44 -8.50 12.97
CA MET A 35 9.33 -8.99 12.13
C MET A 35 8.50 -7.84 11.56
N ILE A 36 8.22 -6.80 12.34
CA ILE A 36 7.46 -5.62 11.88
C ILE A 36 8.22 -4.87 10.78
N GLU A 37 9.53 -4.64 10.97
CA GLU A 37 10.36 -3.94 9.98
C GLU A 37 10.42 -4.71 8.66
N ARG A 38 10.58 -6.03 8.71
CA ARG A 38 10.49 -6.90 7.52
C ARG A 38 9.11 -6.88 6.88
N GLY A 39 8.04 -6.79 7.67
CA GLY A 39 6.68 -6.65 7.18
C GLY A 39 6.45 -5.33 6.44
N MET A 40 6.99 -4.23 6.98
CA MET A 40 6.89 -2.89 6.37
C MET A 40 7.71 -2.74 5.09
N GLU A 41 8.83 -3.45 5.00
CA GLU A 41 9.65 -3.50 3.80
C GLU A 41 9.02 -4.34 2.69
N SER A 42 8.03 -5.18 3.01
CA SER A 42 7.41 -6.06 2.02
C SER A 42 6.67 -5.29 0.92
N CYS A 43 6.80 -5.78 -0.32
CA CYS A 43 6.07 -5.25 -1.47
C CYS A 43 4.56 -5.24 -1.26
N ALA A 44 4.03 -6.26 -0.61
CA ALA A 44 2.61 -6.35 -0.31
C ALA A 44 2.15 -5.18 0.58
N PHE A 45 2.95 -4.83 1.58
CA PHE A 45 2.62 -3.74 2.49
C PHE A 45 2.77 -2.36 1.83
N LYS A 46 3.86 -2.11 1.10
CA LYS A 46 4.05 -0.85 0.33
C LYS A 46 2.92 -0.66 -0.69
N SER A 47 2.58 -1.70 -1.45
CA SER A 47 1.49 -1.63 -2.43
C SER A 47 0.13 -1.44 -1.78
N LEU A 48 -0.13 -2.05 -0.62
CA LEU A 48 -1.37 -1.81 0.13
C LEU A 48 -1.48 -0.34 0.59
N LEU A 49 -0.39 0.22 1.13
CA LEU A 49 -0.32 1.63 1.51
C LEU A 49 -0.58 2.55 0.30
N ALA A 50 0.05 2.26 -0.84
CA ALA A 50 -0.15 3.01 -2.08
C ALA A 50 -1.59 2.89 -2.60
N CYS A 51 -2.19 1.69 -2.54
CA CYS A 51 -3.61 1.46 -2.85
C CYS A 51 -4.52 2.32 -1.97
N VAL A 52 -4.32 2.28 -0.65
CA VAL A 52 -5.14 3.04 0.30
C VAL A 52 -4.97 4.54 0.09
N GLY A 53 -3.73 5.00 -0.09
CA GLY A 53 -3.44 6.41 -0.41
C GLY A 53 -4.12 6.86 -1.70
N GLY A 54 -3.98 6.08 -2.78
CA GLY A 54 -4.63 6.34 -4.06
C GLY A 54 -6.16 6.32 -3.98
N PHE A 55 -6.72 5.40 -3.18
CA PHE A 55 -8.16 5.31 -2.96
C PHE A 55 -8.71 6.54 -2.25
N VAL A 56 -8.04 7.01 -1.18
CA VAL A 56 -8.44 8.20 -0.42
C VAL A 56 -8.35 9.45 -1.30
N LEU A 57 -7.23 9.62 -2.02
CA LEU A 57 -7.05 10.77 -2.91
C LEU A 57 -8.05 10.76 -4.07
N GLY A 58 -8.27 9.61 -4.71
CA GLY A 58 -9.25 9.46 -5.79
C GLY A 58 -10.69 9.61 -5.32
N GLY A 59 -11.00 9.18 -4.10
CA GLY A 59 -12.29 9.38 -3.46
C GLY A 59 -12.57 10.84 -3.15
N ALA A 60 -11.60 11.55 -2.58
CA ALA A 60 -11.71 12.98 -2.33
C ALA A 60 -11.90 13.75 -3.64
N PHE A 61 -11.07 13.47 -4.66
CA PHE A 61 -11.18 14.07 -5.98
C PHE A 61 -12.54 13.76 -6.64
N GLY A 62 -13.04 12.53 -6.49
CA GLY A 62 -14.36 12.12 -6.99
C GLY A 62 -15.51 12.87 -6.32
N VAL A 63 -15.45 13.08 -5.00
CA VAL A 63 -16.45 13.85 -4.24
C VAL A 63 -16.41 15.34 -4.60
N PHE A 64 -15.22 15.92 -4.74
CA PHE A 64 -15.10 17.32 -5.17
C PHE A 64 -15.66 17.54 -6.58
N THR A 65 -15.36 16.64 -7.51
CA THR A 65 -15.88 16.71 -8.88
C THR A 65 -17.41 16.55 -8.90
N ALA A 66 -17.93 15.64 -8.08
CA ALA A 66 -19.36 15.42 -7.91
C ALA A 66 -20.09 16.66 -7.35
N GLY A 67 -19.49 17.38 -6.40
CA GLY A 67 -20.07 18.59 -5.83
C GLY A 67 -20.18 19.77 -6.80
N ILE A 68 -19.44 19.75 -7.91
CA ILE A 68 -19.47 20.79 -8.96
C ILE A 68 -20.43 20.40 -10.11
N ASP A 69 -20.82 19.13 -10.21
CA ASP A 69 -21.69 18.64 -11.27
C ASP A 69 -23.15 19.04 -11.02
N THR A 70 -23.62 20.09 -11.68
CA THR A 70 -25.00 20.59 -11.58
C THR A 70 -26.01 19.76 -12.39
N ASN A 71 -25.60 18.64 -13.02
CA ASN A 71 -26.46 17.83 -13.90
C ASN A 71 -27.27 16.75 -13.16
N VAL A 72 -27.10 16.58 -11.84
CA VAL A 72 -27.77 15.52 -11.07
C VAL A 72 -29.26 15.74 -10.76
N GLY A 73 -29.91 16.72 -11.39
CA GLY A 73 -31.26 17.17 -11.04
C GLY A 73 -32.29 17.28 -12.17
N PHE A 74 -31.95 16.99 -13.42
CA PHE A 74 -32.89 17.15 -14.55
C PHE A 74 -33.14 15.81 -15.26
N ASP A 75 -34.09 15.04 -14.73
CA ASP A 75 -34.74 13.96 -15.47
C ASP A 75 -35.90 14.57 -16.33
N PRO A 76 -35.84 14.51 -17.68
CA PRO A 76 -36.82 15.16 -18.56
C PRO A 76 -38.20 14.48 -18.58
N LYS A 77 -38.44 13.41 -17.80
CA LYS A 77 -39.71 12.67 -17.76
C LYS A 77 -40.65 13.06 -16.62
N ASP A 78 -40.16 13.64 -15.52
CA ASP A 78 -41.00 14.00 -14.36
C ASP A 78 -40.43 15.23 -13.60
N PRO A 79 -40.86 16.47 -13.93
CA PRO A 79 -40.28 17.71 -13.38
C PRO A 79 -40.63 18.01 -11.90
N LEU A 80 -41.37 17.15 -11.20
CA LEU A 80 -41.86 17.39 -9.83
C LEU A 80 -41.40 16.35 -8.79
N ARG A 81 -40.63 15.34 -9.21
CA ARG A 81 -39.99 14.40 -8.30
C ARG A 81 -38.52 14.80 -8.23
N THR A 82 -38.20 15.72 -7.32
CA THR A 82 -36.82 15.89 -6.85
C THR A 82 -36.29 14.49 -6.55
N PRO A 83 -35.30 13.96 -7.30
CA PRO A 83 -34.71 12.68 -6.96
C PRO A 83 -34.26 12.82 -5.51
N THR A 84 -34.72 11.91 -4.64
CA THR A 84 -34.45 11.98 -3.21
C THR A 84 -32.95 12.24 -3.06
N ALA A 85 -32.53 13.18 -2.22
CA ALA A 85 -31.11 13.52 -2.06
C ALA A 85 -30.23 12.26 -1.85
N ARG A 86 -30.80 11.18 -1.33
CA ARG A 86 -30.21 9.84 -1.20
C ARG A 86 -29.88 9.15 -2.52
N GLU A 87 -30.73 9.23 -3.54
CA GLU A 87 -30.51 8.64 -4.86
C GLU A 87 -29.41 9.37 -5.62
N VAL A 88 -29.45 10.70 -5.59
CA VAL A 88 -28.39 11.55 -6.13
C VAL A 88 -27.07 11.25 -5.43
N LEU A 89 -27.05 11.23 -4.08
CA LEU A 89 -25.84 10.92 -3.32
C LEU A 89 -25.32 9.50 -3.61
N LYS A 90 -26.21 8.54 -3.88
CA LYS A 90 -25.84 7.17 -4.22
C LYS A 90 -25.20 7.08 -5.61
N ASP A 91 -25.74 7.78 -6.60
CA ASP A 91 -25.16 7.82 -7.95
C ASP A 91 -23.83 8.58 -7.95
N MET A 92 -23.76 9.72 -7.26
CA MET A 92 -22.52 10.47 -7.03
C MET A 92 -21.47 9.61 -6.32
N GLY A 93 -21.89 8.85 -5.30
CA GLY A 93 -21.04 7.93 -4.56
C GLY A 93 -20.55 6.75 -5.41
N GLN A 94 -21.38 6.20 -6.30
CA GLN A 94 -20.95 5.16 -7.24
C GLN A 94 -19.88 5.69 -8.21
N ARG A 95 -20.08 6.90 -8.74
CA ARG A 95 -19.11 7.56 -9.62
C ARG A 95 -17.81 7.85 -8.85
N GLY A 96 -17.91 8.39 -7.64
CA GLY A 96 -16.79 8.59 -6.70
C GLY A 96 -16.00 7.31 -6.39
N MET A 97 -16.70 6.20 -6.18
CA MET A 97 -16.09 4.89 -5.94
C MET A 97 -15.32 4.39 -7.17
N SER A 98 -15.80 4.68 -8.37
CA SER A 98 -15.06 4.37 -9.60
C SER A 98 -13.75 5.16 -9.67
N TYR A 99 -13.78 6.47 -9.39
CA TYR A 99 -12.55 7.29 -9.35
C TYR A 99 -11.56 6.77 -8.32
N ALA A 100 -12.01 6.51 -7.09
CA ALA A 100 -11.19 5.96 -6.02
C ALA A 100 -10.50 4.64 -6.43
N LYS A 101 -11.22 3.72 -7.08
CA LYS A 101 -10.65 2.45 -7.58
C LYS A 101 -9.59 2.67 -8.66
N ASN A 102 -9.83 3.58 -9.61
CA ASN A 102 -8.88 3.86 -10.68
C ASN A 102 -7.56 4.43 -10.12
N PHE A 103 -7.63 5.39 -9.20
CA PHE A 103 -6.43 5.93 -8.56
C PHE A 103 -5.71 4.89 -7.67
N ALA A 104 -6.46 4.03 -6.98
CA ALA A 104 -5.87 2.94 -6.21
C ALA A 104 -5.10 1.96 -7.10
N ILE A 105 -5.65 1.57 -8.26
CA ILE A 105 -4.99 0.66 -9.21
C ILE A 105 -3.70 1.29 -9.75
N VAL A 106 -3.73 2.56 -10.13
CA VAL A 106 -2.53 3.27 -10.62
C VAL A 106 -1.45 3.35 -9.53
N GLY A 107 -1.84 3.66 -8.29
CA GLY A 107 -0.93 3.67 -7.15
C GLY A 107 -0.33 2.29 -6.85
N ALA A 108 -1.14 1.24 -6.96
CA ALA A 108 -0.70 -0.14 -6.81
C ALA A 108 0.34 -0.52 -7.86
N MET A 109 0.08 -0.20 -9.13
CA MET A 109 0.97 -0.52 -10.24
C MET A 109 2.32 0.15 -10.08
N PHE A 110 2.33 1.45 -9.73
CA PHE A 110 3.56 2.18 -9.48
C PHE A 110 4.37 1.55 -8.32
N SER A 111 3.74 1.29 -7.19
CA SER A 111 4.40 0.67 -6.03
C SER A 111 4.89 -0.75 -6.31
N CYS A 112 4.13 -1.55 -7.08
CA CYS A 112 4.54 -2.90 -7.46
C CYS A 112 5.76 -2.87 -8.39
N THR A 113 5.81 -1.95 -9.35
CA THR A 113 6.96 -1.82 -10.25
C THR A 113 8.23 -1.47 -9.49
N GLU A 114 8.18 -0.44 -8.63
CA GLU A 114 9.33 -0.06 -7.80
C GLU A 114 9.80 -1.23 -6.92
N CYS A 115 8.87 -2.02 -6.39
CA CYS A 115 9.24 -3.13 -5.51
C CYS A 115 9.82 -4.34 -6.24
N ILE A 116 9.40 -4.61 -7.49
CA ILE A 116 10.04 -5.62 -8.34
C ILE A 116 11.47 -5.22 -8.65
N ILE A 117 11.72 -3.92 -8.92
CA ILE A 117 13.07 -3.42 -9.16
C ILE A 117 13.94 -3.52 -7.89
N GLU A 118 13.41 -3.19 -6.72
CA GLU A 118 14.12 -3.32 -5.43
C GLU A 118 14.44 -4.78 -5.07
N SER A 119 13.60 -5.73 -5.50
CA SER A 119 13.85 -7.16 -5.27
C SER A 119 14.88 -7.76 -6.25
N LEU A 120 15.13 -7.10 -7.38
CA LEU A 120 16.03 -7.57 -8.44
C LEU A 120 17.46 -7.03 -8.30
N VAL A 121 17.66 -5.95 -7.55
CA VAL A 121 18.95 -5.30 -7.28
C VAL A 121 19.53 -5.80 -5.96
#